data_AF-A0A8J6NYI3-F1
#
_entry.id   AF-A0A8J6NYI3-F1
#
_cell.length_a   1.000
_cell.length_b   1.000
_cell.length_c   1.000
_cell.angle_alpha   90.00
_cell.angle_beta   90.00
_cell.angle_gamma   90.00
#
_symmetry.space_group_name_H-M   'P 1'
#
loop_
_entity.id
_entity.type
_entity.pdbx_description
1 polymer ?
#
loop_
_entity_poly.entity_id
_entity_poly.type
_entity_poly.pdbx_seq_one_letter_code
_entity_poly.pdbx_strand_id
1 'polypeptide(L)'
;MQTDNRNYKILLYNSTLEPDDQVLDEFASANSPAACIQKATINTYDLIAIFHNYRSLKERFALVELCSILKQSNHAGHIPLLCLLPSIHRGLLEQLQNAQVEYARFYDPGDPNSKDNLKSLLTIPFEDCTIEKILSGICPHINYFPISRHQEMLYCGAYRNRLVLGPHRLRHSCETIKHKSCQYFKCPKGS
;
A
#
# COMPACT_ATOMS: atom_id res chain seq x y z
N MET A 1 2.90 0.16 31.37
CA MET A 1 1.82 0.50 30.42
C MET A 1 1.04 -0.76 30.15
N GLN A 2 -0.23 -0.80 30.58
CA GLN A 2 -1.13 -1.93 30.36
C GLN A 2 -1.33 -2.12 28.86
N THR A 3 -0.90 -3.27 28.33
CA THR A 3 -1.30 -3.76 27.03
C THR A 3 -2.76 -4.18 27.13
N ASP A 4 -3.66 -3.27 26.78
CA ASP A 4 -5.09 -3.52 26.68
C ASP A 4 -5.27 -4.67 25.66
N ASN A 5 -5.64 -5.84 26.17
CA ASN A 5 -5.85 -7.06 25.38
C ASN A 5 -7.20 -6.95 24.64
N ARG A 6 -7.36 -5.92 23.80
CA ARG A 6 -8.50 -5.80 22.90
C ARG A 6 -8.31 -6.85 21.81
N ASN A 7 -9.25 -7.78 21.70
CA ASN A 7 -9.38 -8.65 20.54
C ASN A 7 -9.75 -7.79 19.33
N TYR A 8 -8.74 -7.29 18.61
CA TYR A 8 -8.91 -6.56 17.37
C TYR A 8 -9.51 -7.49 16.30
N LYS A 9 -10.69 -7.13 15.78
CA LYS A 9 -11.32 -7.84 14.67
C LYS A 9 -10.80 -7.28 13.35
N ILE A 10 -9.97 -8.06 12.67
CA ILE A 10 -9.39 -7.67 11.37
C ILE A 10 -10.02 -8.52 10.27
N LEU A 11 -10.47 -7.86 9.19
CA LEU A 11 -10.83 -8.51 7.94
C LEU A 11 -9.65 -8.48 6.98
N LEU A 12 -9.09 -9.63 6.65
CA LEU A 12 -8.01 -9.80 5.69
C LEU A 12 -8.57 -10.19 4.32
N TYR A 13 -8.46 -9.30 3.33
CA TYR A 13 -8.63 -9.68 1.93
C TYR A 13 -7.29 -10.10 1.35
N ASN A 14 -7.20 -11.32 0.80
CA ASN A 14 -6.02 -11.81 0.12
C ASN A 14 -6.38 -12.27 -1.29
N SER A 15 -5.80 -11.60 -2.31
CA SER A 15 -6.03 -11.95 -3.72
C SER A 15 -5.21 -13.14 -4.21
N THR A 16 -4.24 -13.61 -3.44
CA THR A 16 -3.36 -14.74 -3.77
C THR A 16 -3.44 -15.76 -2.63
N LEU A 17 -4.45 -16.63 -2.66
CA LEU A 17 -4.44 -17.89 -1.90
C LEU A 17 -3.12 -18.62 -2.21
N GLU A 18 -2.33 -19.15 -1.27
CA GLU A 18 -2.65 -19.74 0.03
C GLU A 18 -1.93 -19.00 1.17
N PRO A 19 -2.64 -18.39 2.12
CA PRO A 19 -2.06 -18.07 3.42
C PRO A 19 -1.70 -19.37 4.11
N ASP A 20 -0.59 -19.41 4.84
CA ASP A 20 -0.31 -20.49 5.76
C ASP A 20 -1.50 -20.65 6.72
N ASP A 21 -2.08 -21.85 6.82
CA ASP A 21 -3.38 -22.11 7.50
C ASP A 21 -3.39 -21.56 8.95
N GLN A 22 -2.21 -21.44 9.57
CA GLN A 22 -2.03 -20.94 10.94
C GLN A 22 -2.25 -19.43 11.14
N VAL A 23 -2.24 -18.61 10.07
CA VAL A 23 -2.49 -17.16 10.17
C VAL A 23 -3.98 -16.83 10.09
N LEU A 24 -4.79 -17.72 9.52
CA LEU A 24 -6.21 -17.49 9.25
C LEU A 24 -7.14 -17.70 10.44
N ASP A 25 -6.75 -18.50 11.44
CA ASP A 25 -7.64 -18.82 12.57
C ASP A 25 -7.93 -17.62 13.50
N GLU A 26 -7.09 -16.58 13.48
CA GLU A 26 -7.28 -15.37 14.29
C GLU A 26 -8.02 -14.24 13.54
N PHE A 27 -8.11 -14.28 12.21
CA PHE A 27 -8.64 -13.18 11.40
C PHE A 27 -9.81 -13.62 10.52
N ALA A 28 -10.78 -12.73 10.34
CA ALA A 28 -11.78 -12.97 9.30
C ALA A 28 -11.10 -12.82 7.94
N SER A 29 -11.25 -13.80 7.04
CA SER A 29 -10.62 -13.76 5.72
C SER A 29 -11.62 -13.64 4.58
N ALA A 30 -11.23 -12.98 3.50
CA ALA A 30 -11.95 -12.95 2.24
C ALA A 30 -10.99 -13.26 1.09
N ASN A 31 -11.42 -14.12 0.17
CA ASN A 31 -10.63 -14.56 -0.99
C ASN A 31 -11.09 -13.92 -2.31
N SER A 32 -12.12 -13.07 -2.27
CA SER A 32 -12.59 -12.32 -3.43
C SER A 32 -13.04 -10.92 -3.03
N PRO A 33 -13.00 -9.93 -3.95
CA PRO A 33 -13.49 -8.58 -3.68
C PRO A 33 -14.95 -8.57 -3.21
N ALA A 34 -15.82 -9.37 -3.85
CA ALA A 34 -17.22 -9.47 -3.48
C ALA A 34 -17.42 -10.01 -2.05
N ALA A 35 -16.68 -11.06 -1.67
CA ALA A 35 -16.73 -11.60 -0.32
C ALA A 35 -16.19 -10.59 0.72
N CYS A 36 -15.15 -9.81 0.37
CA CYS A 36 -14.62 -8.77 1.23
C CYS A 36 -15.66 -7.69 1.51
N ILE A 37 -16.29 -7.15 0.45
CA ILE A 37 -17.36 -6.14 0.54
C ILE A 37 -18.53 -6.68 1.36
N GLN A 38 -18.99 -7.89 1.07
CA GLN A 38 -20.10 -8.51 1.79
C GLN A 38 -19.78 -8.66 3.28
N LYS A 39 -18.59 -9.19 3.62
CA LYS A 39 -18.19 -9.37 5.02
C LYS A 39 -18.07 -8.04 5.75
N ALA A 40 -17.45 -7.04 5.12
CA ALA A 40 -17.29 -5.69 5.66
C ALA A 40 -18.63 -4.96 5.86
N THR A 41 -19.66 -5.32 5.09
CA THR A 41 -21.01 -4.75 5.23
C THR A 41 -21.82 -5.42 6.34
N ILE A 42 -21.67 -6.74 6.50
CA ILE A 42 -22.47 -7.53 7.46
C ILE A 42 -21.89 -7.46 8.88
N ASN A 43 -20.57 -7.44 9.01
CA ASN A 43 -19.88 -7.52 10.30
C ASN A 43 -19.12 -6.24 10.60
N THR A 44 -18.91 -5.97 11.89
CA THR A 44 -18.05 -4.88 12.35
C THR A 44 -16.61 -5.35 12.52
N TYR A 45 -15.68 -4.57 11.98
CA TYR A 45 -14.24 -4.79 12.09
C TYR A 45 -13.56 -3.51 12.58
N ASP A 46 -12.46 -3.68 13.29
CA ASP A 46 -11.60 -2.57 13.73
C ASP A 46 -10.64 -2.13 12.62
N LEU A 47 -10.37 -3.01 11.66
CA LEU A 47 -9.48 -2.77 10.52
C LEU A 47 -9.86 -3.70 9.35
N ILE A 48 -9.80 -3.16 8.13
CA ILE A 48 -9.79 -3.98 6.91
C ILE A 48 -8.38 -3.92 6.32
N ALA A 49 -7.71 -5.06 6.29
CA ALA A 49 -6.40 -5.22 5.69
C ALA A 49 -6.53 -5.85 4.30
N ILE A 50 -5.98 -5.19 3.29
CA ILE A 50 -5.95 -5.67 1.91
C ILE A 50 -4.53 -6.08 1.57
N PHE A 51 -4.32 -7.39 1.49
CA PHE A 51 -3.10 -7.98 0.97
C PHE A 51 -3.23 -8.17 -0.54
N HIS A 52 -2.45 -7.40 -1.30
CA HIS A 52 -2.55 -7.43 -2.75
C HIS A 52 -1.17 -7.56 -3.40
N ASN A 53 -0.84 -8.79 -3.80
CA ASN A 53 0.33 -9.08 -4.62
C ASN A 53 -0.02 -8.90 -6.11
N TYR A 54 -0.15 -7.65 -6.54
CA TYR A 54 -0.46 -7.37 -7.94
C TYR A 54 0.68 -7.80 -8.87
N ARG A 55 0.34 -8.54 -9.92
CA ARG A 55 1.24 -8.97 -10.99
C ARG A 55 1.13 -8.06 -12.21
N SER A 56 0.05 -7.29 -12.33
CA SER A 56 -0.23 -6.42 -13.48
C SER A 56 -0.66 -5.01 -13.07
N LEU A 57 -0.53 -4.05 -14.01
CA LEU A 57 -1.08 -2.69 -13.86
C LEU A 57 -2.59 -2.69 -13.62
N LYS A 58 -3.30 -3.62 -14.25
CA LYS A 58 -4.75 -3.75 -14.13
C LYS A 58 -5.17 -4.14 -12.71
N GLU A 59 -4.44 -5.06 -12.09
CA GLU A 59 -4.68 -5.47 -10.70
C GLU A 59 -4.50 -4.30 -9.72
N ARG A 60 -3.51 -3.42 -9.94
CA ARG A 60 -3.36 -2.20 -9.15
C ARG A 60 -4.59 -1.29 -9.20
N PHE A 61 -5.19 -1.11 -10.37
CA PHE A 61 -6.42 -0.33 -10.48
C PHE A 61 -7.60 -1.02 -9.79
N ALA A 62 -7.70 -2.34 -9.88
CA ALA A 62 -8.73 -3.11 -9.18
C ALA A 62 -8.62 -2.99 -7.65
N LEU A 63 -7.39 -2.91 -7.10
CA LEU A 63 -7.16 -2.63 -5.69
C LEU A 63 -7.74 -1.26 -5.29
N VAL A 64 -7.43 -0.20 -6.05
CA VAL A 64 -7.93 1.16 -5.77
C VAL A 64 -9.45 1.21 -5.86
N GLU A 65 -10.04 0.54 -6.84
CA GLU A 65 -11.48 0.43 -7.01
C GLU A 65 -12.14 -0.25 -5.81
N LEU A 66 -11.61 -1.40 -5.35
CA LEU A 66 -12.08 -2.07 -4.15
C LEU A 66 -12.03 -1.16 -2.92
N CYS A 67 -10.94 -0.44 -2.71
CA CYS A 67 -10.79 0.49 -1.59
C CYS A 67 -11.85 1.60 -1.65
N SER A 68 -12.06 2.16 -2.84
CA SER A 68 -13.04 3.21 -3.07
C SER A 68 -14.47 2.74 -2.76
N ILE A 69 -14.83 1.52 -3.19
CA ILE A 69 -16.14 0.92 -2.90
C ILE A 69 -16.33 0.71 -1.40
N LEU A 70 -15.32 0.18 -0.71
CA LEU A 70 -15.38 -0.02 0.75
C LEU A 70 -15.57 1.30 1.49
N LYS A 71 -14.86 2.36 1.09
CA LYS A 71 -14.96 3.69 1.71
C LYS A 71 -16.27 4.42 1.42
N GLN A 72 -16.85 4.22 0.25
CA GLN A 72 -18.14 4.81 -0.10
C GLN A 72 -19.33 4.07 0.52
N SER A 73 -19.11 2.88 1.10
CA SER A 73 -20.18 2.13 1.75
C SER A 73 -20.56 2.75 3.10
N ASN A 74 -21.86 2.95 3.35
CA ASN A 74 -22.34 3.48 4.63
C ASN A 74 -21.97 2.57 5.82
N HIS A 75 -21.78 1.28 5.58
CA HIS A 75 -21.55 0.28 6.62
C HIS A 75 -20.06 0.07 6.93
N ALA A 76 -19.16 0.20 5.94
CA ALA A 76 -17.73 -0.03 6.13
C ALA A 76 -16.86 1.23 5.97
N GLY A 77 -17.43 2.37 5.55
CA GLY A 77 -16.64 3.57 5.24
C GLY A 77 -15.88 4.16 6.42
N HIS A 78 -16.40 3.97 7.63
CA HIS A 78 -15.76 4.38 8.88
C HIS A 78 -14.63 3.44 9.33
N ILE A 79 -14.55 2.23 8.78
CA ILE A 79 -13.55 1.23 9.16
C ILE A 79 -12.22 1.61 8.47
N PRO A 80 -11.11 1.73 9.23
CA PRO A 80 -9.82 2.05 8.64
C PRO A 80 -9.37 1.00 7.63
N LEU A 81 -8.71 1.44 6.57
CA LEU A 81 -8.12 0.58 5.55
C LEU A 81 -6.59 0.58 5.64
N LEU A 82 -6.03 -0.62 5.58
CA LEU A 82 -4.60 -0.85 5.44
C LEU A 82 -4.33 -1.61 4.14
N CYS A 83 -3.51 -1.04 3.25
CA CYS A 83 -3.00 -1.76 2.09
C CYS A 83 -1.60 -2.33 2.37
N LEU A 84 -1.45 -3.63 2.20
CA LEU A 84 -0.14 -4.31 2.22
C LEU A 84 0.35 -4.44 0.77
N LEU A 85 1.45 -3.75 0.46
CA LEU A 85 1.95 -3.55 -0.89
C LEU A 85 3.37 -4.14 -1.06
N PRO A 86 3.76 -4.63 -2.25
CA PRO A 86 5.09 -5.20 -2.47
C PRO A 86 6.20 -4.17 -2.60
N SER A 87 5.88 -2.88 -2.83
CA SER A 87 6.86 -1.81 -2.97
C SER A 87 6.23 -0.42 -2.81
N ILE A 88 7.08 0.58 -2.55
CA ILE A 88 6.69 1.99 -2.56
C ILE A 88 6.41 2.41 -4.01
N HIS A 89 5.20 2.88 -4.28
CA HIS A 89 4.83 3.42 -5.59
C HIS A 89 4.01 4.69 -5.39
N ARG A 90 4.61 5.87 -5.64
CA ARG A 90 3.98 7.18 -5.42
C ARG A 90 2.60 7.31 -6.06
N GLY A 91 2.46 7.01 -7.36
CA GLY A 91 1.18 7.15 -8.05
C GLY A 91 0.06 6.28 -7.48
N LEU A 92 0.36 5.03 -7.09
CA LEU A 92 -0.57 4.16 -6.38
C LEU A 92 -0.92 4.72 -5.00
N LEU A 93 0.06 5.20 -4.23
CA LEU A 93 -0.20 5.81 -2.92
C LEU A 93 -1.09 7.05 -3.02
N GLU A 94 -0.89 7.90 -4.03
CA GLU A 94 -1.76 9.05 -4.29
C GLU A 94 -3.18 8.60 -4.67
N GLN A 95 -3.32 7.56 -5.50
CA GLN A 95 -4.62 6.97 -5.83
C GLN A 95 -5.32 6.37 -4.61
N LEU A 96 -4.59 5.68 -3.74
CA LEU A 96 -5.12 5.13 -2.49
C LEU A 96 -5.52 6.25 -1.50
N GLN A 97 -4.72 7.32 -1.41
CA GLN A 97 -5.08 8.51 -0.61
C GLN A 97 -6.38 9.14 -1.11
N ASN A 98 -6.53 9.29 -2.43
CA ASN A 98 -7.76 9.81 -3.04
C ASN A 98 -8.96 8.88 -2.82
N ALA A 99 -8.72 7.57 -2.72
CA ALA A 99 -9.70 6.57 -2.30
C ALA A 99 -9.92 6.52 -0.78
N GLN A 100 -9.40 7.49 -0.03
CA GLN A 100 -9.52 7.63 1.42
C GLN A 100 -8.90 6.47 2.23
N VAL A 101 -7.94 5.74 1.67
CA VAL A 101 -7.17 4.74 2.43
C VAL A 101 -6.24 5.46 3.40
N GLU A 102 -6.26 5.03 4.67
CA GLU A 102 -5.48 5.67 5.72
C GLU A 102 -4.04 5.18 5.75
N TYR A 103 -3.84 3.85 5.63
CA TYR A 103 -2.56 3.22 5.91
C TYR A 103 -2.03 2.40 4.75
N ALA A 104 -0.72 2.40 4.59
CA ALA A 104 0.00 1.49 3.72
C ALA A 104 1.22 0.89 4.44
N ARG A 105 1.47 -0.39 4.21
CA ARG A 105 2.70 -1.08 4.62
C ARG A 105 3.29 -1.84 3.47
N PHE A 106 4.60 -2.05 3.54
CA PHE A 106 5.36 -2.68 2.49
C PHE A 106 5.93 -4.02 2.96
N TYR A 107 5.86 -5.02 2.10
CA TYR A 107 6.51 -6.31 2.31
C TYR A 107 7.46 -6.59 1.14
N ASP A 108 8.50 -7.38 1.38
CA ASP A 108 9.41 -7.80 0.31
C ASP A 108 8.91 -9.11 -0.33
N PRO A 109 8.36 -9.10 -1.56
CA PRO A 109 7.86 -10.32 -2.19
C PRO A 109 8.95 -11.38 -2.44
N GLY A 110 10.24 -11.00 -2.38
CA GLY A 110 11.38 -11.91 -2.52
C GLY A 110 11.85 -12.54 -1.20
N ASP A 111 11.39 -12.02 -0.05
CA ASP A 111 11.67 -12.61 1.26
C ASP A 111 10.53 -13.55 1.66
N PRO A 112 10.76 -14.88 1.73
CA PRO A 112 9.72 -15.83 2.13
C PRO A 112 9.15 -15.53 3.52
N ASN A 113 9.95 -14.96 4.43
CA ASN A 113 9.52 -14.61 5.78
C ASN A 113 8.69 -13.31 5.83
N SER A 114 8.60 -12.56 4.73
CA SER A 114 7.83 -11.31 4.70
C SER A 114 6.34 -11.59 4.83
N LYS A 115 5.87 -12.74 4.32
CA LYS A 115 4.49 -13.20 4.43
C LYS A 115 4.21 -13.78 5.81
N ASP A 116 5.17 -14.49 6.38
CA ASP A 116 5.05 -15.08 7.73
C ASP A 116 4.97 -13.98 8.82
N ASN A 117 5.50 -12.80 8.51
CA ASN A 117 5.38 -11.60 9.33
C ASN A 117 4.07 -10.80 9.13
N LEU A 118 3.07 -11.33 8.42
CA LEU A 118 1.79 -10.63 8.24
C LEU A 118 1.13 -10.29 9.58
N LYS A 119 1.31 -11.11 10.62
CA LYS A 119 0.87 -10.78 11.98
C LYS A 119 1.54 -9.52 12.52
N SER A 120 2.86 -9.39 12.42
CA SER A 120 3.56 -8.18 12.88
C SER A 120 3.17 -6.94 12.05
N LEU A 121 2.91 -7.12 10.76
CA LEU A 121 2.37 -6.08 9.88
C LEU A 121 0.93 -5.66 10.23
N LEU A 122 0.20 -6.42 11.04
CA LEU A 122 -1.15 -6.06 11.49
C LEU A 122 -1.20 -5.61 12.96
N THR A 123 -0.23 -6.00 13.79
CA THR A 123 -0.24 -5.71 15.23
C THR A 123 0.56 -4.47 15.66
N ILE A 124 1.52 -4.00 14.84
CA ILE A 124 2.34 -2.83 15.18
C ILE A 124 1.52 -1.53 15.01
N PRO A 125 1.64 -0.51 15.90
CA PRO A 125 0.94 0.77 15.78
C PRO A 125 1.10 1.46 14.42
N PHE A 126 0.02 2.06 13.93
CA PHE A 126 -0.12 2.56 12.55
C PHE A 126 0.38 3.98 12.32
N GLU A 127 0.87 4.66 13.35
CA GLU A 127 1.14 6.11 13.31
C GLU A 127 2.15 6.49 12.22
N ASP A 128 3.16 5.66 11.95
CA ASP A 128 4.16 5.93 10.90
C ASP A 128 3.82 5.31 9.54
N CYS A 129 2.67 4.67 9.44
CA CYS A 129 2.22 3.97 8.23
C CYS A 129 1.12 4.73 7.47
N THR A 130 0.77 5.95 7.89
CA THR A 130 -0.20 6.77 7.18
C THR A 130 0.30 7.09 5.78
N ILE A 131 -0.57 7.00 4.78
CA ILE A 131 -0.20 7.31 3.39
C ILE A 131 0.35 8.74 3.26
N GLU A 132 -0.19 9.70 4.01
CA GLU A 132 0.29 11.08 4.03
C GLU A 132 1.77 11.17 4.47
N LYS A 133 2.13 10.57 5.61
CA LYS A 133 3.54 10.53 6.06
C LYS A 133 4.44 9.86 5.03
N ILE A 134 4.02 8.73 4.45
CA ILE A 134 4.80 8.02 3.42
C ILE A 134 5.01 8.94 2.21
N LEU A 135 3.96 9.58 1.70
CA LEU A 135 4.03 10.50 0.56
C LEU A 135 4.93 11.73 0.84
N SER A 136 4.95 12.22 2.08
CA SER A 136 5.85 13.31 2.52
C SER A 136 7.32 12.88 2.59
N GLY A 137 7.55 11.58 2.79
CA GLY A 137 8.87 10.97 2.89
C GLY A 137 9.54 10.68 1.55
N ILE A 138 8.78 10.70 0.45
CA ILE A 138 9.27 10.35 -0.89
C ILE A 138 9.28 11.56 -1.83
N CYS A 139 10.15 11.51 -2.83
CA CYS A 139 10.33 12.57 -3.81
C CYS A 139 9.04 12.80 -4.62
N PRO A 140 8.53 14.04 -4.73
CA PRO A 140 7.33 14.34 -5.49
C PRO A 140 7.52 14.25 -7.01
N HIS A 141 8.76 14.14 -7.48
CA HIS A 141 9.08 14.07 -8.89
C HIS A 141 9.27 12.64 -9.41
N ILE A 142 8.95 11.61 -8.64
CA ILE A 142 8.97 10.22 -9.13
C ILE A 142 7.76 10.02 -10.04
N ASN A 143 8.02 9.68 -11.30
CA ASN A 143 7.00 9.37 -12.27
C ASN A 143 7.20 7.96 -12.86
N TYR A 144 6.12 7.43 -13.42
CA TYR A 144 6.02 6.07 -13.93
C TYR A 144 5.51 6.14 -15.37
N PHE A 145 6.14 5.40 -16.28
CA PHE A 145 5.69 5.27 -17.66
C PHE A 145 5.49 3.77 -17.97
N PRO A 146 4.27 3.32 -18.33
CA PRO A 146 4.04 1.91 -18.63
C PRO A 146 4.81 1.52 -19.90
N ILE A 147 5.63 0.48 -19.79
CA ILE A 147 6.36 -0.11 -20.93
C ILE A 147 5.79 -1.47 -21.33
N SER A 148 5.05 -2.12 -20.42
CA SER A 148 4.26 -3.31 -20.71
C SER A 148 3.09 -3.41 -19.74
N ARG A 149 2.29 -4.48 -19.82
CA ARG A 149 1.19 -4.74 -18.88
C ARG A 149 1.65 -4.98 -17.44
N HIS A 150 2.92 -5.33 -17.24
CA HIS A 150 3.49 -5.71 -15.95
C HIS A 150 4.63 -4.78 -15.50
N GLN A 151 5.14 -3.93 -16.39
CA GLN A 151 6.34 -3.15 -16.14
C GLN A 151 6.15 -1.67 -16.44
N GLU A 152 6.77 -0.86 -15.60
CA GLU A 152 6.88 0.58 -15.77
C GLU A 152 8.35 0.99 -15.75
N MET A 153 8.66 2.00 -16.56
CA MET A 153 9.90 2.74 -16.45
C MET A 153 9.71 3.87 -15.44
N LEU A 154 10.60 3.94 -14.45
CA LEU A 154 10.61 5.02 -13.48
C LEU A 154 11.53 6.14 -13.93
N TYR A 155 11.08 7.39 -13.80
CA TYR A 155 11.88 8.55 -14.15
C TYR A 155 11.65 9.72 -13.19
N CYS A 156 12.63 10.61 -13.11
CA CYS A 156 12.56 11.81 -12.29
C CYS A 156 12.10 13.00 -13.15
N GLY A 157 10.92 13.54 -12.83
CA GLY A 157 10.37 14.72 -13.49
C GLY A 157 11.15 16.00 -13.24
N ALA A 158 11.90 16.07 -12.14
CA ALA A 158 12.72 17.22 -11.80
C ALA A 158 13.87 17.49 -12.80
N TYR A 159 14.16 16.51 -13.67
CA TYR A 159 15.17 16.61 -14.72
C TYR A 159 14.55 16.43 -16.12
N ARG A 160 13.52 17.22 -16.44
CA ARG A 160 12.85 17.25 -17.76
C ARG A 160 12.34 15.89 -18.23
N ASN A 161 11.97 15.01 -17.29
CA ASN A 161 11.60 13.62 -17.56
C ASN A 161 12.70 12.79 -18.28
N ARG A 162 13.97 13.21 -18.25
CA ARG A 162 15.08 12.53 -18.94
C ARG A 162 15.88 11.59 -18.04
N LEU A 163 15.74 11.72 -16.72
CA LEU A 163 16.50 10.91 -15.77
C LEU A 163 15.73 9.64 -15.43
N VAL A 164 16.07 8.54 -16.08
CA VAL A 164 15.60 7.20 -15.68
C VAL A 164 16.16 6.86 -14.30
N LEU A 165 15.28 6.41 -13.41
CA LEU A 165 15.61 6.09 -12.03
C LEU A 165 15.88 4.60 -11.90
N GLY A 166 17.15 4.23 -11.71
CA GLY A 166 17.54 2.86 -11.35
C GLY A 166 17.22 2.52 -9.88
N PRO A 167 17.16 1.22 -9.52
CA PRO A 167 16.79 0.76 -8.18
C PRO A 167 17.61 1.40 -7.04
N HIS A 168 18.91 1.60 -7.27
CA HIS A 168 19.78 2.23 -6.28
C HIS A 168 19.36 3.68 -5.97
N ARG A 169 19.08 4.51 -7.00
CA ARG A 169 18.69 5.91 -6.80
C ARG A 169 17.30 6.03 -6.17
N LEU A 170 16.39 5.12 -6.52
CA LEU A 170 15.07 5.01 -5.91
C LEU A 170 15.19 4.79 -4.40
N ARG A 171 15.77 3.66 -4.00
CA ARG A 171 15.83 3.24 -2.59
C ARG A 171 16.67 4.15 -1.70
N HIS A 172 17.76 4.74 -2.22
CA HIS A 172 18.70 5.52 -1.40
C HIS A 172 18.45 7.02 -1.43
N SER A 173 17.66 7.51 -2.38
CA SER A 173 17.43 8.95 -2.54
C SER A 173 15.95 9.25 -2.71
N CYS A 174 15.31 8.76 -3.77
CA CYS A 174 13.96 9.20 -4.11
C CYS A 174 12.87 8.68 -3.16
N GLU A 175 12.99 7.47 -2.62
CA GLU A 175 12.01 6.84 -1.72
C GLU A 175 12.30 7.12 -0.23
N THR A 176 13.18 8.08 0.06
CA THR A 176 13.55 8.44 1.43
C THR A 176 13.59 9.96 1.60
N ILE A 177 13.63 10.42 2.85
CA ILE A 177 13.76 11.85 3.17
C ILE A 177 15.02 12.49 2.58
N LYS A 178 16.00 11.68 2.17
CA LYS A 178 17.22 12.14 1.49
C LYS A 178 16.92 12.82 0.14
N HIS A 179 15.74 12.64 -0.45
CA HIS A 179 15.36 13.38 -1.66
C HIS A 179 15.43 14.90 -1.44
N LYS A 180 15.20 15.40 -0.21
CA LYS A 180 15.32 16.83 0.14
C LYS A 180 16.73 17.38 -0.08
N SER A 181 17.74 16.51 -0.04
CA SER A 181 19.14 16.83 -0.31
C SER A 181 19.53 16.70 -1.79
N CYS A 182 18.68 16.09 -2.62
CA CYS A 182 18.96 15.86 -4.04
C CYS A 182 19.06 17.17 -4.82
N GLN A 183 20.12 17.31 -5.62
CA GLN A 183 20.33 18.50 -6.47
C GLN A 183 19.15 18.77 -7.42
N TYR A 184 18.53 17.72 -7.97
CA TYR A 184 17.41 17.86 -8.89
C TYR A 184 16.13 18.28 -8.17
N PHE A 185 15.95 17.87 -6.91
CA PHE A 185 14.83 18.31 -6.10
C PHE A 185 14.96 19.79 -5.70
N LYS A 186 16.18 20.21 -5.30
CA LYS A 186 16.45 21.60 -4.91
C LYS A 186 16.39 22.59 -6.07
N CYS A 187 16.83 22.17 -7.25
CA CYS A 187 16.81 22.98 -8.46
C CYS A 187 16.25 22.14 -9.62
N PRO A 188 14.91 21.99 -9.69
CA PRO A 188 14.26 21.29 -10.79
C PRO A 188 14.54 22.04 -12.08
N LYS A 189 14.97 21.33 -13.13
CA LYS A 189 15.22 21.94 -14.45
C LYS A 189 13.93 22.03 -15.29
N GLY A 190 12.79 22.20 -14.63
CA GLY A 190 11.45 22.09 -15.20
C GLY A 190 10.61 23.36 -15.00
N SER A 191 10.67 24.23 -16.00
CA SER A 191 9.54 24.85 -16.70
C SER A 191 10.01 25.13 -18.12
#